data_AF-A0A6J4M4M3-F1
#
_entry.id   AF-A0A6J4M4M3-F1
#
_cell.length_a   1.000
_cell.length_b   1.000
_cell.length_c   1.000
_cell.angle_alpha   90.00
_cell.angle_beta   90.00
_cell.angle_gamma   90.00
#
_symmetry.space_group_name_H-M   'P 1'
#
loop_
_entity.id
_entity.type
_entity.pdbx_description
1 polymer ?
#
loop_
_entity_poly.entity_id
_entity_poly.type
_entity_poly.pdbx_seq_one_letter_code
_entity_poly.pdbx_strand_id
1 'polypeptide(L)'
;MSAPTGDQAGGFSTGASQVDTDPTAGASAGRSVGDIVGDIARDLSTLVRQELDLAKTEAKQQAAKAGKGAGLLGGAGVAALLMLIFVSLALTYLLDNVMPVELAALLVGLIWAVAAAVLGLAGKKRLQQTEPQLPTTQRTLKEDAQWAKAQKNS
;
A
#
# COMPACT_ATOMS: atom_id res chain seq x y z
N MET A 1 -33.71 -36.32 19.95
CA MET A 1 -34.91 -36.83 19.27
C MET A 1 -36.06 -36.75 20.26
N SER A 2 -36.72 -35.58 20.30
CA SER A 2 -37.91 -35.35 21.12
C SER A 2 -38.53 -34.02 20.70
N ALA A 3 -39.60 -34.09 19.91
CA ALA A 3 -40.66 -33.10 19.94
C ALA A 3 -41.50 -33.34 21.21
N PRO A 4 -42.23 -32.33 21.69
CA PRO A 4 -43.66 -32.53 21.74
C PRO A 4 -44.47 -31.33 21.24
N THR A 5 -45.55 -31.73 20.58
CA THR A 5 -46.66 -30.98 20.01
C THR A 5 -47.63 -30.50 21.09
N GLY A 6 -48.23 -29.33 20.88
CA GLY A 6 -49.47 -28.83 21.48
C GLY A 6 -49.77 -27.51 20.76
N ASP A 7 -50.67 -27.43 19.79
CA ASP A 7 -52.14 -27.54 19.83
C ASP A 7 -52.83 -26.55 20.78
N GLN A 8 -54.01 -26.10 20.34
CA GLN A 8 -54.99 -25.14 20.90
C GLN A 8 -54.91 -23.77 20.20
N ALA A 9 -55.74 -23.46 19.20
CA ALA A 9 -57.20 -23.34 19.16
C ALA A 9 -57.69 -21.90 19.35
N GLY A 10 -58.54 -21.45 18.42
CA GLY A 10 -59.53 -20.39 18.66
C GLY A 10 -59.26 -19.06 17.98
N GLY A 11 -59.85 -18.86 16.80
CA GLY A 11 -59.89 -17.54 16.17
C GLY A 11 -60.48 -17.52 14.77
N PHE A 12 -61.65 -18.13 14.56
CA PHE A 12 -62.40 -17.96 13.31
C PHE A 12 -63.15 -16.63 13.37
N SER A 13 -62.53 -15.57 12.84
CA SER A 13 -63.18 -14.29 12.55
C SER A 13 -63.75 -14.35 11.15
N THR A 14 -65.06 -14.57 11.07
CA THR A 14 -65.88 -14.40 9.87
C THR A 14 -65.98 -12.91 9.55
N GLY A 15 -65.16 -12.43 8.61
CA GLY A 15 -65.30 -11.12 7.97
C GLY A 15 -65.70 -11.31 6.51
N ALA A 16 -66.98 -11.14 6.23
CA ALA A 16 -67.51 -11.13 4.88
C ALA A 16 -67.02 -9.89 4.10
N SER A 17 -66.67 -10.12 2.85
CA SER A 17 -66.79 -9.19 1.72
C SER A 17 -66.22 -7.78 1.89
N GLN A 18 -64.94 -7.61 1.53
CA GLN A 18 -64.55 -6.46 0.72
C GLN A 18 -63.35 -6.84 -0.15
N VAL A 19 -63.63 -7.39 -1.33
CA VAL A 19 -62.71 -7.27 -2.46
C VAL A 19 -62.85 -5.82 -2.92
N ASP A 20 -62.17 -4.93 -2.21
CA ASP A 20 -61.85 -3.62 -2.76
C ASP A 20 -60.98 -3.89 -3.98
N THR A 21 -61.59 -3.77 -5.15
CA THR A 21 -60.87 -3.55 -6.39
C THR A 21 -60.12 -2.23 -6.23
N ASP A 22 -58.89 -2.31 -5.74
CA ASP A 22 -57.96 -1.20 -5.70
C ASP A 22 -57.80 -0.67 -7.15
N PRO A 23 -58.18 0.59 -7.45
CA PRO A 23 -57.98 1.17 -8.77
C PRO A 23 -56.50 1.39 -9.11
N THR A 24 -55.56 1.06 -8.22
CA THR A 24 -54.12 1.11 -8.50
C THR A 24 -53.56 -0.13 -9.20
N ALA A 25 -54.39 -0.85 -9.96
CA ALA A 25 -53.98 -1.51 -11.20
C ALA A 25 -53.41 -0.53 -12.28
N GLY A 26 -52.82 0.59 -11.84
CA GLY A 26 -52.04 1.56 -12.61
C GLY A 26 -50.55 1.60 -12.21
N ALA A 27 -50.09 0.79 -11.25
CA ALA A 27 -48.65 0.70 -10.91
C ALA A 27 -47.91 -0.45 -11.63
N SER A 28 -48.55 -1.10 -12.61
CA SER A 28 -47.92 -2.07 -13.52
C SER A 28 -47.83 -1.52 -14.95
N ALA A 29 -47.69 -0.20 -15.11
CA ALA A 29 -47.17 0.35 -16.36
C ALA A 29 -45.77 -0.25 -16.57
N GLY A 30 -45.62 -1.04 -17.63
CA GLY A 30 -44.43 -1.84 -17.91
C GLY A 30 -43.15 -1.07 -17.63
N ARG A 31 -42.30 -1.63 -16.75
CA ARG A 31 -40.99 -1.09 -16.43
C ARG A 31 -40.30 -0.72 -17.74
N SER A 32 -40.00 0.56 -17.92
CA SER A 32 -39.48 1.02 -19.20
C SER A 32 -38.04 0.51 -19.36
N VAL A 33 -37.58 0.37 -20.60
CA VAL A 33 -36.17 0.04 -20.88
C VAL A 33 -35.22 1.05 -20.22
N GLY A 34 -35.66 2.31 -20.05
CA GLY A 34 -34.90 3.35 -19.35
C GLY A 34 -34.72 3.05 -17.85
N ASP A 35 -35.69 2.43 -17.20
CA ASP A 35 -35.61 2.10 -15.77
C ASP A 35 -34.63 0.94 -15.54
N ILE A 36 -34.63 -0.08 -16.41
CA ILE A 36 -33.69 -1.22 -16.32
C ILE A 36 -32.25 -0.77 -16.60
N VAL A 37 -32.04 0.09 -17.60
CA VAL A 37 -30.72 0.67 -17.88
C VAL A 37 -30.25 1.56 -16.72
N GLY A 38 -31.18 2.29 -16.09
CA GLY A 38 -30.92 3.09 -14.90
C GLY A 38 -30.44 2.27 -13.70
N ASP A 39 -31.08 1.11 -13.46
CA ASP A 39 -30.70 0.18 -12.39
C ASP A 39 -29.31 -0.44 -12.66
N ILE A 40 -29.06 -0.93 -13.87
CA ILE A 40 -27.76 -1.51 -14.26
C ILE A 40 -26.63 -0.47 -14.13
N ALA A 41 -26.86 0.78 -14.57
CA ALA A 41 -25.87 1.84 -14.42
C ALA A 41 -25.56 2.15 -12.94
N ARG A 42 -26.56 2.02 -12.07
CA ARG A 42 -26.45 2.25 -10.63
C ARG A 42 -25.71 1.10 -9.93
N ASP A 43 -25.94 -0.13 -10.37
CA ASP A 43 -25.22 -1.32 -9.89
C ASP A 43 -23.75 -1.30 -10.31
N LEU A 44 -23.46 -0.94 -11.57
CA LEU A 44 -22.09 -0.75 -12.07
C LEU A 44 -21.36 0.36 -11.31
N SER A 45 -22.03 1.50 -11.07
CA SER A 45 -21.47 2.60 -10.25
C SER A 45 -21.16 2.14 -8.82
N THR A 46 -22.00 1.27 -8.27
CA THR A 46 -21.81 0.69 -6.94
C THR A 46 -20.62 -0.27 -6.90
N LEU A 47 -20.48 -1.16 -7.89
CA LEU A 47 -19.33 -2.07 -8.03
C LEU A 47 -18.01 -1.31 -8.18
N VAL A 48 -17.96 -0.31 -9.06
CA VAL A 48 -16.75 0.51 -9.26
C VAL A 48 -16.34 1.20 -7.95
N ARG A 49 -17.30 1.72 -7.18
CA ARG A 49 -17.02 2.32 -5.86
C ARG A 49 -16.51 1.30 -4.85
N GLN A 50 -17.09 0.10 -4.82
CA GLN A 50 -16.61 -0.98 -3.94
C GLN A 50 -15.18 -1.41 -4.29
N GLU A 51 -14.87 -1.57 -5.56
CA GLU A 51 -13.52 -1.93 -6.01
C GLU A 51 -12.50 -0.82 -5.66
N LEU A 52 -12.90 0.44 -5.80
CA LEU A 52 -12.09 1.59 -5.38
C LEU A 52 -11.89 1.63 -3.87
N ASP A 53 -12.93 1.36 -3.07
CA ASP A 53 -12.83 1.35 -1.61
C ASP A 53 -11.95 0.19 -1.12
N LEU A 54 -12.02 -0.97 -1.79
CA LEU A 54 -11.16 -2.11 -1.53
C LEU A 54 -9.71 -1.80 -1.91
N ALA A 55 -9.46 -1.31 -3.13
CA ALA A 55 -8.13 -0.92 -3.60
C ALA A 55 -7.51 0.18 -2.73
N LYS A 56 -8.32 1.15 -2.27
CA LYS A 56 -7.87 2.18 -1.33
C LYS A 56 -7.50 1.59 0.03
N THR A 57 -8.26 0.61 0.52
CA THR A 57 -7.95 -0.08 1.77
C THR A 57 -6.69 -0.91 1.65
N GLU A 58 -6.53 -1.66 0.56
CA GLU A 58 -5.34 -2.44 0.30
C GLU A 58 -4.11 -1.53 0.14
N ALA A 59 -4.21 -0.45 -0.64
CA ALA A 59 -3.16 0.53 -0.80
C ALA A 59 -2.75 1.16 0.55
N LYS A 60 -3.71 1.49 1.42
CA LYS A 60 -3.43 1.97 2.79
C LYS A 60 -2.70 0.92 3.62
N GLN A 61 -3.11 -0.34 3.57
CA GLN A 61 -2.45 -1.42 4.30
C GLN A 61 -1.03 -1.66 3.79
N GLN A 62 -0.83 -1.66 2.47
CA GLN A 62 0.49 -1.76 1.85
C GLN A 62 1.36 -0.57 2.23
N ALA A 63 0.84 0.66 2.18
CA ALA A 63 1.55 1.86 2.59
C ALA A 63 1.91 1.85 4.08
N ALA A 64 1.01 1.38 4.95
CA ALA A 64 1.27 1.24 6.38
C ALA A 64 2.36 0.20 6.67
N LYS A 65 2.33 -0.95 5.98
CA LYS A 65 3.37 -1.99 6.09
C LYS A 65 4.72 -1.47 5.61
N ALA A 66 4.75 -0.84 4.44
CA ALA A 66 5.95 -0.22 3.88
C ALA A 66 6.49 0.90 4.80
N GLY A 67 5.61 1.75 5.31
CA GLY A 67 5.94 2.84 6.23
C GLY A 67 6.49 2.33 7.57
N LYS A 68 5.92 1.26 8.13
CA LYS A 68 6.46 0.61 9.34
C LYS A 68 7.83 0.00 9.07
N GLY A 69 8.01 -0.67 7.93
CA GLY A 69 9.30 -1.22 7.52
C GLY A 69 10.37 -0.13 7.34
N ALA A 70 10.03 0.94 6.63
CA ALA A 70 10.90 2.09 6.43
C ALA A 70 11.22 2.80 7.76
N GLY A 71 10.24 2.94 8.66
CA GLY A 71 10.43 3.51 9.99
C GLY A 71 11.35 2.66 10.87
N LEU A 72 11.20 1.32 10.85
CA LEU A 72 12.09 0.41 11.56
C LEU A 72 13.52 0.45 11.01
N LEU A 73 13.69 0.46 9.68
CA LEU A 73 15.03 0.58 9.09
C LEU A 73 15.66 1.96 9.35
N GLY A 74 14.87 3.03 9.29
CA GLY A 74 15.32 4.37 9.68
C GLY A 74 15.78 4.43 11.13
N GLY A 75 14.96 3.89 12.05
CA GLY A 75 15.30 3.78 13.47
C GLY A 75 16.54 2.93 13.72
N ALA A 76 16.67 1.79 13.03
CA ALA A 76 17.86 0.94 13.09
C ALA A 76 19.11 1.67 12.59
N GLY A 77 19.00 2.49 11.54
CA GLY A 77 20.09 3.33 11.05
C GLY A 77 20.56 4.35 12.09
N VAL A 78 19.63 5.04 12.76
CA VAL A 78 19.96 5.99 13.84
C VAL A 78 20.59 5.26 15.03
N ALA A 79 20.02 4.13 15.45
CA ALA A 79 20.55 3.32 16.55
C ALA A 79 21.96 2.80 16.23
N ALA A 80 22.21 2.34 14.99
CA ALA A 80 23.52 1.91 14.53
C ALA A 80 24.53 3.06 14.53
N LEU A 81 24.12 4.28 14.15
CA LEU A 81 24.99 5.46 14.22
C LEU A 81 25.38 5.80 15.65
N LEU A 82 24.41 5.80 16.59
CA LEU A 82 24.71 6.03 18.00
C LEU A 82 25.62 4.95 18.58
N MET A 83 25.35 3.68 18.27
CA MET A 83 26.23 2.57 18.64
C MET A 83 27.65 2.80 18.12
N LEU A 84 27.80 3.24 16.86
CA LEU A 84 29.10 3.56 16.26
C LEU A 84 29.89 4.58 17.08
N ILE A 85 29.21 5.64 17.49
CA ILE A 85 29.80 6.73 18.29
C ILE A 85 30.26 6.17 19.64
N PHE A 86 29.39 5.46 20.37
CA PHE A 86 29.73 4.91 21.67
C PHE A 86 30.85 3.88 21.60
N VAL A 87 30.84 3.00 20.60
CA VAL A 87 31.94 2.04 20.36
C VAL A 87 33.24 2.77 20.04
N SER A 88 33.20 3.84 19.24
CA SER A 88 34.39 4.64 18.92
C SER A 88 34.98 5.29 20.17
N LEU A 89 34.14 5.92 20.99
CA LEU A 89 34.58 6.52 22.26
C LEU A 89 35.17 5.45 23.18
N ALA A 90 34.47 4.32 23.35
CA ALA A 90 34.95 3.22 24.18
C ALA A 90 36.31 2.71 23.71
N LEU A 91 36.52 2.57 22.39
CA LEU A 91 37.78 2.11 21.82
C LEU A 91 38.90 3.13 22.04
N THR A 92 38.62 4.42 21.84
CA THR A 92 39.59 5.50 22.10
C THR A 92 40.01 5.51 23.58
N TYR A 93 39.06 5.46 24.52
CA TYR A 93 39.37 5.42 25.95
C TYR A 93 40.05 4.12 26.38
N LEU A 94 39.74 2.99 25.72
CA LEU A 94 40.43 1.74 25.99
C LEU A 94 41.90 1.81 25.60
N LEU A 95 42.19 2.42 24.43
CA LEU A 95 43.55 2.62 23.92
C LEU A 95 44.31 3.71 24.69
N ASP A 96 43.61 4.70 25.27
CA ASP A 96 44.22 5.75 26.09
C ASP A 96 45.02 5.18 27.28
N ASN A 97 44.68 3.97 27.76
CA ASN A 97 45.44 3.29 28.81
C ASN A 97 46.87 2.88 28.39
N VAL A 98 47.17 2.85 27.09
CA VAL A 98 48.46 2.38 26.56
C VAL A 98 49.17 3.38 25.64
N MET A 99 48.48 4.43 25.19
CA MET A 99 49.04 5.46 24.30
C MET A 99 48.27 6.79 24.45
N PRO A 100 48.83 7.95 24.05
CA PRO A 100 48.12 9.23 24.12
C PRO A 100 46.79 9.21 23.35
N VAL A 101 45.75 9.80 23.94
CA VAL A 101 44.39 9.90 23.37
C VAL A 101 44.37 10.39 21.91
N GLU A 102 45.26 11.32 21.54
CA GLU A 102 45.35 11.85 20.16
C GLU A 102 45.71 10.75 19.15
N LEU A 103 46.69 9.90 19.49
CA LEU A 103 47.10 8.79 18.64
C LEU A 103 46.06 7.66 18.66
N ALA A 104 45.41 7.43 19.80
CA ALA A 104 44.31 6.48 19.91
C ALA A 104 43.15 6.86 18.98
N ALA A 105 42.72 8.14 19.03
CA ALA A 105 41.64 8.66 18.19
C ALA A 105 41.99 8.58 16.70
N LEU A 106 43.23 8.86 16.31
CA LEU A 106 43.69 8.70 14.93
C LEU A 106 43.64 7.23 14.46
N LEU A 107 44.02 6.28 15.32
CA LEU A 107 43.97 4.86 14.98
C LEU A 107 42.54 4.36 14.82
N VAL A 108 41.64 4.74 15.73
CA VAL A 108 40.20 4.44 15.62
C VAL A 108 39.61 5.07 14.36
N GLY A 109 39.98 6.31 14.05
CA GLY A 109 39.59 7.00 12.82
C GLY A 109 40.07 6.27 11.56
N LEU A 110 41.30 5.74 11.57
CA LEU A 110 41.83 4.96 10.46
C LEU A 110 41.04 3.66 10.24
N ILE A 111 40.66 2.97 11.32
CA ILE A 111 39.81 1.78 11.25
C ILE A 111 38.47 2.11 10.57
N TRP A 112 37.84 3.22 10.97
CA TRP A 112 36.60 3.66 10.32
C TRP A 112 36.78 4.11 8.88
N ALA A 113 37.91 4.74 8.54
CA ALA A 113 38.21 5.12 7.16
C ALA A 113 38.31 3.90 6.25
N VAL A 114 38.97 2.83 6.71
CA VAL A 114 39.03 1.55 5.97
C VAL A 114 37.64 0.93 5.85
N ALA A 115 36.88 0.85 6.94
CA ALA A 115 35.52 0.32 6.92
C ALA A 115 34.62 1.11 5.95
N ALA A 116 34.67 2.44 5.97
CA ALA A 116 33.93 3.32 5.08
C ALA A 116 34.33 3.14 3.61
N ALA A 117 35.63 2.97 3.33
CA ALA A 117 36.10 2.68 1.98
C ALA A 117 35.55 1.34 1.46
N VAL A 118 35.59 0.27 2.27
CA VAL A 118 35.04 -1.04 1.90
C VAL A 118 33.53 -0.96 1.68
N LEU A 119 32.78 -0.36 2.60
CA LEU A 119 31.33 -0.21 2.48
C LEU A 119 30.95 0.66 1.29
N GLY A 120 31.66 1.76 1.05
CA GLY A 120 31.44 2.67 -0.07
C GLY A 120 31.69 1.99 -1.41
N LEU A 121 32.79 1.24 -1.54
CA LEU A 121 33.11 0.49 -2.75
C LEU A 121 32.12 -0.67 -2.98
N ALA A 122 31.76 -1.40 -1.94
CA ALA A 122 30.77 -2.48 -2.02
C ALA A 122 29.38 -1.94 -2.39
N GLY A 123 28.96 -0.84 -1.77
CA GLY A 123 27.71 -0.15 -2.08
C GLY A 123 27.69 0.35 -3.52
N LYS A 124 28.75 1.03 -3.96
CA LYS A 124 28.91 1.47 -5.35
C LYS A 124 28.82 0.29 -6.31
N LYS A 125 29.52 -0.81 -6.04
CA LYS A 125 29.49 -2.01 -6.88
C LYS A 125 28.08 -2.62 -6.95
N ARG A 126 27.37 -2.70 -5.82
CA ARG A 126 25.98 -3.20 -5.80
C ARG A 126 25.05 -2.30 -6.60
N LEU A 127 25.16 -0.98 -6.43
CA LEU A 127 24.37 -0.01 -7.20
C LEU A 127 24.67 -0.05 -8.70
N GLN A 128 25.92 -0.30 -9.08
CA GLN A 128 26.31 -0.48 -10.49
C GLN A 128 25.85 -1.83 -11.07
N GLN A 129 25.72 -2.87 -10.25
CA GLN A 129 25.23 -4.19 -10.67
C GLN A 129 23.70 -4.22 -10.80
N THR A 130 23.01 -3.43 -9.99
CA THR A 130 21.65 -3.00 -10.31
C THR A 130 21.75 -1.87 -11.33
N GLU A 131 22.12 -2.17 -12.57
CA GLU A 131 21.58 -1.34 -13.65
C GLU A 131 20.07 -1.30 -13.38
N PRO A 132 19.47 -0.13 -13.12
CA PRO A 132 18.04 -0.04 -13.31
C PRO A 132 17.92 -0.40 -14.78
N GLN A 133 17.41 -1.60 -15.08
CA GLN A 133 16.73 -1.79 -16.33
C GLN A 133 15.61 -0.76 -16.27
N LEU A 134 15.93 0.47 -16.66
CA LEU A 134 14.98 1.51 -16.95
C LEU A 134 14.00 0.75 -17.83
N PRO A 135 12.76 0.54 -17.37
CA PRO A 135 11.81 -0.25 -18.13
C PRO A 135 11.87 0.30 -19.55
N THR A 136 11.91 -0.60 -20.54
CA THR A 136 12.09 -0.32 -21.97
C THR A 136 11.37 0.95 -22.45
N THR A 137 10.31 1.35 -21.76
CA THR A 137 9.72 2.68 -21.64
C THR A 137 10.68 3.87 -21.81
N GLN A 138 11.88 3.96 -21.23
CA GLN A 138 12.72 5.16 -21.49
C GLN A 138 13.34 5.20 -22.90
N ARG A 139 13.54 4.05 -23.55
CA ARG A 139 13.89 4.00 -24.97
C ARG A 139 12.67 4.35 -25.83
N THR A 140 11.52 3.74 -25.54
CA THR A 140 10.27 4.03 -26.25
C THR A 140 9.84 5.48 -26.09
N LEU A 141 10.01 6.11 -24.92
CA LEU A 141 9.69 7.52 -24.70
C LEU A 141 10.67 8.48 -25.42
N LYS A 142 11.93 8.08 -25.60
CA LYS A 142 12.91 8.85 -26.37
C LYS A 142 12.65 8.72 -27.88
N GLU A 143 12.33 7.52 -28.35
CA GLU A 143 11.86 7.26 -29.71
C GLU A 143 10.52 7.99 -29.96
N ASP A 144 9.66 8.05 -28.94
CA ASP A 144 8.35 8.67 -29.04
C ASP A 144 8.42 10.20 -29.18
N ALA A 145 9.27 10.80 -28.36
CA ALA A 145 9.57 12.22 -28.44
C ALA A 145 10.26 12.60 -29.76
N GLN A 146 10.96 11.66 -30.40
CA GLN A 146 11.64 11.90 -31.68
C GLN A 146 10.67 11.87 -32.86
N TRP A 147 9.70 10.93 -32.92
CA TRP A 147 8.68 10.95 -33.99
C TRP A 147 7.78 12.19 -33.90
N ALA A 148 7.42 12.61 -32.69
CA ALA A 148 6.59 13.80 -32.48
C ALA A 148 7.29 15.10 -32.92
N LYS A 149 8.64 15.16 -32.81
CA LYS A 149 9.43 16.29 -33.30
C LYS A 149 9.61 16.28 -34.83
N ALA A 150 9.75 15.10 -35.43
CA ALA A 150 9.89 14.96 -36.88
C ALA A 150 8.62 15.44 -37.62
N GLN A 151 7.43 15.13 -37.09
CA GLN A 151 6.15 15.53 -37.69
C GLN A 151 5.86 17.04 -37.60
N LYS A 152 6.45 17.75 -36.63
CA LYS A 152 6.29 19.22 -36.51
C LYS A 152 7.16 19.99 -37.50
N ASN A 153 8.18 19.35 -38.08
CA ASN A 153 9.15 19.95 -38.99
C ASN A 153 8.93 19.56 -40.46
N SER A 154 7.85 18.84 -40.77
CA SER A 154 7.39 18.43 -42.10
C SER A 154 6.02 19.00 -42.37
#